data_AF-A0A924VHX7-F1
#
_entry.id   AF-A0A924VHX7-F1
#
_cell.length_a   1.000
_cell.length_b   1.000
_cell.length_c   1.000
_cell.angle_alpha   90.00
_cell.angle_beta   90.00
_cell.angle_gamma   90.00
#
_symmetry.space_group_name_H-M   'P 1'
#
loop_
_entity.id
_entity.type
_entity.pdbx_description
1 polymer ?
#
loop_
_entity_poly.entity_id
_entity_poly.type
_entity_poly.pdbx_seq_one_letter_code
_entity_poly.pdbx_strand_id
1 'polypeptide(L)' 'MAFVDYYQALGITKSATEKDIKAAYRKMARKYHPDVNPNDKDAQKKFQEINEANEVL' A
#
# COMPACT_ATOMS: atom_id res chain seq x y z
N MET A 1 -19.53 -4.57 3.75
CA MET A 1 -18.12 -4.21 4.04
C MET A 1 -17.35 -4.35 2.75
N ALA A 2 -16.92 -3.25 2.13
CA ALA A 2 -15.94 -3.34 1.06
C ALA A 2 -14.63 -3.78 1.75
N PHE A 3 -14.35 -5.08 1.71
CA PHE A 3 -13.01 -5.56 2.02
C PHE A 3 -12.11 -4.85 1.01
N VAL A 4 -11.43 -3.79 1.45
CA VAL A 4 -10.31 -3.23 0.70
C VAL A 4 -9.39 -4.41 0.51
N ASP A 5 -9.27 -4.90 -0.72
CA ASP A 5 -8.43 -6.05 -1.01
C ASP A 5 -7.00 -5.50 -0.90
N TYR A 6 -6.47 -5.49 0.33
CA TYR A 6 -5.17 -4.94 0.68
C TYR A 6 -4.06 -5.56 -0.18
N TYR A 7 -4.29 -6.80 -0.62
CA TYR A 7 -3.49 -7.46 -1.64
C TYR A 7 -3.54 -6.73 -3.00
N GLN A 8 -4.72 -6.33 -3.51
CA GLN A 8 -4.81 -5.47 -4.71
C GLN A 8 -4.21 -4.08 -4.49
N ALA A 9 -4.40 -3.46 -3.32
CA ALA A 9 -3.82 -2.15 -3.00
C ALA A 9 -2.28 -2.18 -3.05
N LEU A 10 -1.68 -3.26 -2.54
CA LEU A 10 -0.24 -3.52 -2.61
C LEU A 10 0.21 -4.10 -3.97
N GLY A 11 -0.73 -4.49 -4.84
CA GLY A 11 -0.45 -5.10 -6.14
C GLY A 11 0.12 -6.52 -6.04
N ILE A 12 -0.23 -7.24 -4.98
CA ILE A 12 0.21 -8.61 -4.67
C ILE A 12 -0.98 -9.57 -4.68
N THR A 13 -0.70 -10.87 -4.75
CA THR A 13 -1.73 -11.91 -4.67
C THR A 13 -1.99 -12.29 -3.21
N LYS A 14 -3.13 -12.93 -2.94
CA LYS A 14 -3.47 -13.48 -1.61
C LYS A 14 -2.52 -14.60 -1.15
N SER A 15 -1.72 -15.13 -2.06
CA SER A 15 -0.65 -16.10 -1.81
C SER A 15 0.69 -15.45 -1.49
N ALA A 16 0.76 -14.12 -1.44
CA ALA A 16 1.98 -13.40 -1.13
C ALA A 16 2.39 -13.65 0.33
N THR A 17 3.69 -13.84 0.54
CA THR A 17 4.24 -14.03 1.88
C THR A 17 4.37 -12.68 2.59
N GLU A 18 4.51 -12.67 3.92
CA GLU A 18 4.82 -11.44 4.68
C GLU A 18 6.03 -10.67 4.11
N LYS A 19 7.01 -11.41 3.57
CA LYS A 19 8.20 -10.81 2.95
C LYS A 19 7.83 -10.05 1.68
N ASP A 20 6.90 -10.59 0.88
CA ASP A 20 6.38 -9.97 -0.33
C ASP A 20 5.50 -8.77 0.01
N ILE A 21 4.66 -8.87 1.05
CA ILE A 21 3.85 -7.77 1.59
C ILE A 21 4.75 -6.60 1.98
N LYS A 22 5.78 -6.83 2.82
CA LYS A 22 6.74 -5.79 3.22
C LYS A 22 7.53 -5.23 2.03
N ALA A 23 7.87 -6.05 1.03
CA ALA A 23 8.57 -5.59 -0.16
C ALA A 23 7.67 -4.69 -1.05
N ALA A 24 6.43 -5.11 -1.27
CA ALA A 24 5.42 -4.36 -2.03
C ALA A 24 5.06 -3.05 -1.32
N TYR A 25 4.84 -3.09 0.00
CA TYR A 25 4.63 -1.91 0.83
C TYR A 25 5.77 -0.91 0.66
N ARG A 26 7.03 -1.31 0.84
CA ARG A 26 8.19 -0.42 0.67
C ARG A 26 8.31 0.18 -0.74
N LYS A 27 7.80 -0.52 -1.75
CA LYS A 27 7.79 -0.04 -3.15
C LYS A 27 6.68 0.98 -3.37
N MET A 28 5.46 0.69 -2.90
CA MET A 28 4.32 1.59 -3.00
C MET A 28 4.48 2.82 -2.11
N ALA A 29 5.00 2.66 -0.89
CA ALA A 29 5.26 3.74 0.06
C ALA A 29 6.23 4.77 -0.51
N ARG A 30 7.28 4.33 -1.22
CA ARG A 30 8.19 5.24 -1.94
C ARG A 30 7.52 5.91 -3.14
N LYS A 31 6.66 5.18 -3.86
CA LYS A 31 5.95 5.71 -5.03
C LYS A 31 4.92 6.78 -4.65
N TYR A 32 4.23 6.59 -3.54
CA TYR A 32 3.18 7.48 -3.02
C TYR A 32 3.65 8.35 -1.86
N HIS A 33 4.96 8.39 -1.57
CA HIS A 33 5.48 9.13 -0.43
C HIS A 33 5.13 10.62 -0.54
N PRO A 34 4.75 11.29 0.56
CA PRO A 34 4.47 12.73 0.55
C PRO A 34 5.68 13.55 0.09
N ASP A 35 6.92 13.13 0.39
CA ASP A 35 8.11 13.84 -0.09
C ASP A 35 8.22 13.89 -1.62
N VAL A 36 7.77 12.85 -2.34
CA VAL A 36 7.79 12.82 -3.81
C VAL A 36 6.46 13.26 -4.42
N ASN A 37 5.36 13.21 -3.65
CA ASN A 37 4.03 13.67 -4.07
C ASN A 37 3.41 14.66 -3.06
N PRO A 38 4.03 15.82 -2.80
CA PRO A 38 3.62 16.72 -1.71
C PRO A 38 2.24 17.36 -1.90
N ASN A 39 1.72 17.40 -3.13
CA ASN A 39 0.43 18.02 -3.47
C ASN A 39 -0.59 17.03 -4.05
N ASP A 40 -0.30 15.73 -4.03
CA ASP A 40 -1.17 14.71 -4.62
C ASP A 40 -2.05 14.07 -3.53
N LYS A 41 -3.32 14.46 -3.51
CA LYS A 41 -4.33 13.91 -2.60
C LYS A 41 -4.61 12.44 -2.86
N ASP A 42 -4.48 11.98 -4.11
CA ASP A 42 -4.66 10.57 -4.45
C ASP A 42 -3.46 9.75 -3.98
N ALA A 43 -2.24 10.28 -4.07
CA ALA A 43 -1.06 9.65 -3.48
C ALA A 43 -1.19 9.55 -1.95
N GLN A 44 -1.68 10.61 -1.29
CA GLN A 44 -1.94 10.59 0.16
C GLN A 44 -2.95 9.49 0.55
N LYS A 45 -4.05 9.39 -0.19
CA LYS A 45 -5.08 8.36 0.05
C LYS A 45 -4.51 6.95 -0.16
N LYS A 46 -3.79 6.73 -1.26
CA LYS A 46 -3.13 5.44 -1.53
C LYS A 46 -2.06 5.11 -0.50
N PHE A 47 -1.34 6.11 0.02
CA PHE A 47 -0.36 5.95 1.08
C PHE A 47 -1.00 5.50 2.41
N GLN A 48 -2.19 6.03 2.71
CA GLN A 48 -3.00 5.55 3.83
C GLN A 48 -3.47 4.11 3.63
N GLU A 49 -4.01 3.79 2.46
CA GLU A 49 -4.50 2.44 2.13
C GLU A 49 -3.40 1.37 2.20
N ILE A 50 -2.18 1.66 1.73
CA ILE A 50 -1.04 0.73 1.85
C ILE A 50 -0.47 0.64 3.27
N ASN A 51 -0.61 1.68 4.10
CA ASN A 51 -0.24 1.62 5.51
C ASN A 51 -1.19 0.69 6.27
N GLU A 52 -2.50 0.88 6.10
CA GLU A 52 -3.50 -0.02 6.68
C GLU A 52 -3.30 -1.45 6.20
N ALA A 53 -3.03 -1.65 4.91
CA ALA A 53 -2.72 -2.96 4.35
C ALA A 53 -1.57 -3.67 5.07
N ASN A 54 -0.51 -2.93 5.42
CA ASN A 54 0.67 -3.49 6.08
C ASN A 54 0.50 -3.64 7.60
N GLU A 55 -0.46 -2.96 8.23
CA GLU A 55 -0.81 -3.19 9.63
C GLU A 55 -1.79 -4.36 9.81
N VAL A 56 -2.63 -4.62 8.82
CA VAL A 56 -3.66 -5.67 8.88
C VAL A 56 -3.15 -7.03 8.35
N LEU A 57 -2.25 -7.04 7.36
CA LEU A 57 -1.66 -8.25 6.75
C LEU A 57 -0.34 -8.65 7.42
#